data_AF-A0A1B6HMZ1-F1
#
_entry.id   AF-A0A1B6HMZ1-F1
#
_cell.length_a   1.000
_cell.length_b   1.000
_cell.length_c   1.000
_cell.angle_alpha   90.00
_cell.angle_beta   90.00
_cell.angle_gamma   90.00
#
_symmetry.space_group_name_H-M   'P 1'
#
loop_
_entity.id
_entity.type
_entity.pdbx_description
1 polymer ?
#
loop_
_entity_poly.entity_id
_entity_poly.type
_entity_poly.pdbx_seq_one_letter_code
_entity_poly.pdbx_strand_id
1 'polypeptide(L)'
;RAVAQSLGRVGVHSSAHIDEMTSVLMDSHVVYPVTFPVHAGIAANSMDTLTSLVHSSTVGTSLTLWAGEGQYIDYNKLRLLINTIGKDKVFVDLPQDMTSKLWN
;
A
#
# COMPACT_ATOMS: atom_id res chain seq x y z
N ARG A 1 17.32 -15.37 28.66
CA ARG A 1 16.07 -15.78 27.96
C ARG A 1 15.06 -14.64 28.08
N ALA A 2 14.99 -13.78 27.07
CA ALA A 2 13.89 -12.84 26.81
C ALA A 2 14.16 -12.21 25.44
N VAL A 3 13.91 -12.97 24.37
CA VAL A 3 13.84 -12.40 23.01
C VAL A 3 12.39 -11.95 22.86
N ALA A 4 12.06 -10.79 23.41
CA ALA A 4 10.85 -10.10 23.02
C ALA A 4 11.09 -9.63 21.58
N GLN A 5 10.70 -10.45 20.61
CA GLN A 5 10.49 -9.99 19.24
C GLN A 5 9.62 -8.74 19.34
N SER A 6 10.14 -7.59 18.89
CA SER A 6 9.35 -6.40 18.75
C SER A 6 8.19 -6.76 17.83
N LEU A 7 6.99 -6.90 18.38
CA LEU A 7 5.77 -6.85 17.59
C LEU A 7 5.80 -5.48 16.91
N GLY A 8 6.22 -5.44 15.64
CA GLY A 8 6.37 -4.22 14.88
C GLY A 8 5.06 -3.43 14.97
N ARG A 9 5.13 -2.15 15.33
CA ARG A 9 3.94 -1.29 15.35
C ARG A 9 3.27 -1.39 13.98
N VAL A 10 2.01 -1.78 13.96
CA VAL A 10 1.20 -1.84 12.75
C VAL A 10 0.91 -0.41 12.34
N GLY A 11 1.56 0.06 11.26
CA GLY A 11 1.32 1.38 10.70
C GLY A 11 0.05 1.42 9.84
N VAL A 12 -0.54 2.62 9.72
CA VAL A 12 -1.71 2.88 8.88
C VAL A 12 -1.59 4.27 8.25
N HIS A 13 -1.99 4.42 6.99
CA HIS A 13 -2.16 5.76 6.40
C HIS A 13 -3.41 6.40 7.00
N SER A 14 -3.26 7.60 7.54
CA SER A 14 -4.39 8.45 7.94
C SER A 14 -4.89 9.22 6.72
N SER A 15 -6.08 9.82 6.82
CA SER A 15 -6.58 10.75 5.79
C SER A 15 -5.62 11.92 5.57
N ALA A 16 -5.01 12.45 6.64
CA ALA A 16 -4.03 13.53 6.54
C ALA A 16 -2.81 13.15 5.68
N HIS A 17 -2.35 11.90 5.73
CA HIS A 17 -1.29 11.43 4.82
C HIS A 17 -1.77 11.45 3.36
N ILE A 18 -3.01 11.05 3.10
CA ILE A 18 -3.58 11.06 1.74
C ILE A 18 -3.75 12.49 1.22
N ASP A 19 -4.21 13.39 2.07
CA ASP A 19 -4.38 14.81 1.75
C ASP A 19 -3.05 15.45 1.39
N GLU A 20 -1.98 15.15 2.14
CA GLU A 20 -0.63 15.63 1.83
C GLU A 20 -0.12 15.06 0.49
N MET A 21 -0.28 13.75 0.27
CA MET A 21 0.13 13.10 -0.98
C MET A 21 -0.58 13.68 -2.20
N THR A 22 -1.88 13.97 -2.10
CA THR A 22 -2.67 14.54 -3.19
C THR A 22 -2.39 16.03 -3.40
N SER A 23 -2.19 16.80 -2.32
CA SER A 23 -1.85 18.23 -2.39
C SER A 23 -0.54 18.47 -3.13
N VAL A 24 0.50 17.66 -2.86
CA VAL A 24 1.78 17.78 -3.57
C VAL A 24 1.63 17.60 -5.08
N LEU A 25 0.78 16.67 -5.53
CA LEU A 25 0.51 16.48 -6.96
C LEU A 25 -0.24 17.66 -7.57
N MET A 26 -1.23 18.20 -6.85
CA MET A 26 -2.00 19.36 -7.29
C MET A 26 -1.12 20.60 -7.41
N ASP A 27 -0.33 20.90 -6.37
CA ASP A 27 0.59 22.04 -6.34
C ASP A 27 1.66 21.94 -7.42
N SER A 28 2.09 20.72 -7.73
CA SER A 28 3.06 20.43 -8.79
C SER A 28 2.43 20.34 -10.18
N HIS A 29 1.11 20.58 -10.31
CA HIS A 29 0.35 20.50 -11.56
C HIS A 29 0.52 19.16 -12.30
N VAL A 30 0.64 18.06 -11.54
CA VAL A 30 0.75 16.72 -12.11
C VAL A 30 -0.62 16.28 -12.60
N VAL A 31 -0.80 16.32 -13.93
CA VAL A 31 -2.03 15.92 -14.61
C VAL A 31 -1.98 14.50 -15.19
N TYR A 32 -0.88 13.79 -14.98
CA TYR A 32 -0.67 12.41 -15.42
C TYR A 32 -0.89 11.43 -14.27
N PRO A 33 -1.31 10.19 -14.55
CA PRO A 33 -1.39 9.16 -13.53
C PRO A 33 -0.02 8.88 -12.91
N VAL A 34 -0.01 8.60 -11.61
CA VAL A 34 1.20 8.26 -10.86
C VAL A 34 1.08 6.88 -10.21
N THR A 35 2.22 6.25 -9.93
CA THR A 35 2.27 5.03 -9.14
C THR A 35 2.85 5.34 -7.78
N PHE A 36 2.05 5.20 -6.71
CA PHE A 36 2.50 5.45 -5.35
C PHE A 36 3.18 4.20 -4.77
N PRO A 37 4.45 4.29 -4.34
CA PRO A 37 5.07 3.20 -3.59
C PRO A 37 4.55 3.21 -2.16
N VAL A 38 3.92 2.11 -1.73
CA VAL A 38 3.36 1.96 -0.39
C VAL A 38 3.89 0.70 0.25
N HIS A 39 4.34 0.81 1.51
CA HIS A 39 4.79 -0.35 2.27
C HIS A 39 3.63 -1.34 2.47
N ALA A 40 3.82 -2.60 2.08
CA ALA A 40 2.75 -3.59 2.03
C ALA A 40 2.14 -3.92 3.41
N GLY A 41 2.95 -3.86 4.48
CA GLY A 41 2.48 -4.05 5.85
C GLY A 41 1.59 -2.90 6.34
N ILE A 42 1.89 -1.67 5.92
CA ILE A 42 1.05 -0.49 6.19
C ILE A 42 -0.21 -0.54 5.30
N ALA A 43 -0.05 -0.89 4.02
CA ALA A 43 -1.15 -0.95 3.06
C ALA A 43 -2.25 -1.93 3.50
N ALA A 44 -1.86 -3.10 4.03
CA ALA A 44 -2.78 -4.09 4.56
C ALA A 44 -3.73 -3.53 5.63
N ASN A 45 -3.40 -2.41 6.28
CA ASN A 45 -4.23 -1.79 7.32
C ASN A 45 -4.87 -0.47 6.88
N SER A 46 -4.70 -0.06 5.61
CA SER A 46 -5.04 1.27 5.10
C SER A 46 -6.10 1.24 3.99
N MET A 47 -7.06 0.32 4.08
CA MET A 47 -8.06 0.05 3.03
C MET A 47 -8.76 1.31 2.54
N ASP A 48 -9.46 2.00 3.44
CA ASP A 48 -10.34 3.11 3.08
C ASP A 48 -9.53 4.28 2.51
N THR A 49 -8.39 4.57 3.12
CA THR A 49 -7.50 5.67 2.72
C THR A 49 -6.84 5.41 1.37
N LEU A 50 -6.33 4.20 1.12
CA LEU A 50 -5.65 3.90 -0.15
C LEU A 50 -6.63 3.73 -1.31
N THR A 51 -7.82 3.18 -1.04
CA THR A 51 -8.90 3.15 -2.03
C THR A 51 -9.32 4.58 -2.39
N SER A 52 -9.46 5.45 -1.39
CA SER A 52 -9.78 6.87 -1.62
C SER A 52 -8.70 7.56 -2.45
N LEU A 53 -7.42 7.37 -2.11
CA LEU A 53 -6.28 7.92 -2.85
C LEU A 53 -6.34 7.54 -4.34
N VAL A 54 -6.52 6.26 -4.65
CA VAL A 54 -6.55 5.80 -6.05
C VAL A 54 -7.78 6.31 -6.79
N HIS A 55 -8.94 6.38 -6.13
CA HIS A 55 -10.19 6.86 -6.75
C HIS A 55 -10.27 8.38 -6.92
N SER A 56 -9.66 9.15 -6.02
CA SER A 56 -9.65 10.62 -6.11
C SER A 56 -8.51 11.17 -6.98
N SER A 57 -7.57 10.33 -7.38
CA SER A 57 -6.44 10.70 -8.24
C SER A 57 -6.77 10.60 -9.72
N THR A 58 -5.86 11.11 -10.56
CA THR A 58 -5.91 10.98 -12.02
C THR A 58 -6.17 9.53 -12.46
N VAL A 59 -7.04 9.36 -13.45
CA VAL A 59 -7.36 8.05 -14.04
C VAL A 59 -6.07 7.36 -14.51
N GLY A 60 -5.87 6.11 -14.06
CA GLY A 60 -4.65 5.34 -14.30
C GLY A 60 -3.66 5.34 -13.13
N THR A 61 -3.91 6.14 -12.08
CA THR A 61 -3.13 6.06 -10.84
C THR A 61 -3.17 4.65 -10.25
N SER A 62 -2.01 4.21 -9.76
CA SER A 62 -1.77 2.84 -9.29
C SER A 62 -0.93 2.85 -8.01
N LEU A 63 -0.79 1.67 -7.40
CA LEU A 63 0.08 1.44 -6.25
C LEU A 63 1.18 0.44 -6.60
N THR A 64 2.38 0.62 -6.06
CA THR A 64 3.38 -0.44 -5.91
C THR A 64 3.46 -0.83 -4.45
N LEU A 65 3.07 -2.06 -4.12
CA LEU A 65 3.15 -2.61 -2.77
C LEU A 65 4.54 -3.22 -2.55
N TRP A 66 5.34 -2.64 -1.66
CA TRP A 66 6.72 -3.07 -1.42
C TRP A 66 6.97 -3.49 0.04
N ALA A 67 7.88 -4.43 0.24
CA ALA A 67 8.40 -4.80 1.56
C ALA A 67 9.73 -5.55 1.41
N GLY A 68 10.58 -5.47 2.43
CA GLY A 68 11.79 -6.30 2.56
C GLY A 68 11.51 -7.65 3.21
N GLU A 69 12.52 -8.53 3.16
CA GLU A 69 12.46 -9.87 3.75
C GLU A 69 12.13 -9.85 5.25
N GLY A 70 11.32 -10.83 5.68
CA GLY A 70 10.97 -11.02 7.09
C GLY A 70 9.99 -9.99 7.67
N GLN A 71 9.53 -9.02 6.88
CA GLN A 71 8.55 -8.04 7.34
C GLN A 71 7.16 -8.67 7.46
N TYR A 72 6.46 -8.33 8.55
CA TYR A 72 5.11 -8.83 8.80
C TYR A 72 4.09 -8.16 7.87
N ILE A 73 3.25 -8.98 7.25
CA ILE A 73 2.13 -8.56 6.41
C ILE A 73 0.92 -9.43 6.76
N ASP A 74 -0.23 -8.79 6.95
CA ASP A 74 -1.52 -9.48 6.97
C ASP A 74 -1.97 -9.72 5.52
N TYR A 75 -1.65 -10.90 4.98
CA TYR A 75 -1.93 -11.25 3.57
C TYR A 75 -3.42 -11.29 3.24
N ASN A 76 -4.29 -11.57 4.21
CA ASN A 76 -5.74 -11.58 3.97
C ASN A 76 -6.25 -10.17 3.71
N LYS A 77 -5.83 -9.20 4.54
CA LYS A 77 -6.20 -7.80 4.31
C LYS A 77 -5.52 -7.23 3.07
N LEU A 78 -4.27 -7.61 2.80
CA LEU A 78 -3.58 -7.16 1.59
C LEU A 78 -4.25 -7.66 0.31
N ARG A 79 -4.68 -8.93 0.27
CA ARG A 79 -5.49 -9.47 -0.83
C ARG A 79 -6.81 -8.74 -0.99
N LEU A 80 -7.49 -8.46 0.12
CA LEU A 80 -8.73 -7.69 0.09
C LEU A 80 -8.48 -6.31 -0.54
N LEU A 81 -7.40 -5.62 -0.15
CA LEU A 81 -7.04 -4.31 -0.71
C LEU A 81 -6.81 -4.38 -2.22
N ILE A 82 -6.02 -5.35 -2.68
CA ILE A 82 -5.72 -5.54 -4.10
C ILE A 82 -7.01 -5.79 -4.89
N ASN A 83 -7.92 -6.61 -4.36
CA ASN A 83 -9.19 -6.88 -5.03
C ASN A 83 -10.12 -5.67 -5.04
N THR A 84 -10.14 -4.87 -3.97
CA THR A 84 -10.95 -3.64 -3.87
C THR A 84 -10.46 -2.56 -4.83
N ILE A 85 -9.15 -2.37 -4.93
CA ILE A 85 -8.54 -1.35 -5.82
C ILE A 85 -8.57 -1.78 -7.29
N GLY A 86 -8.40 -3.08 -7.55
CA GLY A 86 -8.27 -3.65 -8.88
C GLY A 86 -6.85 -4.15 -9.14
N LYS A 87 -6.74 -5.40 -9.60
CA LYS A 87 -5.44 -6.06 -9.85
C LYS A 87 -4.62 -5.37 -10.96
N ASP A 88 -5.28 -4.68 -11.88
CA ASP A 88 -4.68 -3.88 -12.95
C ASP A 88 -4.05 -2.57 -12.45
N LYS A 89 -4.38 -2.15 -11.22
CA LYS A 89 -3.88 -0.92 -10.58
C LYS A 89 -2.87 -1.18 -9.47
N VAL A 90 -2.48 -2.43 -9.25
CA VAL A 90 -1.54 -2.79 -8.18
C VAL A 90 -0.38 -3.60 -8.73
N PHE A 91 0.82 -3.04 -8.59
CA PHE A 91 2.08 -3.74 -8.77
C PHE A 91 2.58 -4.24 -7.42
N VAL A 92 3.30 -5.37 -7.43
CA VAL A 92 3.80 -6.03 -6.22
C VAL A 92 5.31 -6.20 -6.34
N ASP A 93 6.04 -5.63 -5.38
CA ASP A 93 7.49 -5.70 -5.25
C ASP A 93 7.84 -6.34 -3.89
N LEU A 94 7.69 -7.66 -3.82
CA LEU A 94 7.89 -8.45 -2.60
C LEU A 94 8.88 -9.59 -2.85
N PRO A 95 9.68 -9.98 -1.84
CA PRO A 95 10.49 -11.19 -1.88
C PRO A 95 9.68 -12.42 -2.31
N GLN A 96 10.33 -13.40 -2.96
CA GLN A 96 9.64 -14.54 -3.58
C GLN A 96 8.77 -15.33 -2.59
N ASP A 97 9.23 -15.53 -1.35
CA ASP A 97 8.47 -16.26 -0.33
C ASP A 97 7.21 -15.49 0.11
N MET A 98 7.29 -14.16 0.18
CA MET A 98 6.19 -13.26 0.51
C MET A 98 5.20 -13.16 -0.65
N THR A 99 5.70 -13.04 -1.87
CA THR A 99 4.89 -13.09 -3.10
C THR A 99 4.11 -14.40 -3.19
N SER A 100 4.75 -15.53 -2.85
CA SER A 100 4.07 -16.84 -2.82
C SER A 100 2.93 -16.87 -1.78
N LYS A 101 3.15 -16.33 -0.58
CA LYS A 101 2.12 -16.23 0.46
C LYS A 101 0.97 -15.31 0.08
N LEU A 102 1.22 -14.29 -0.74
CA LEU A 102 0.20 -13.36 -1.21
C LEU A 102 -0.76 -14.01 -2.20
N TRP A 103 -0.24 -14.82 -3.12
CA TRP A 103 -1.03 -15.39 -4.22
C TRP A 103 -1.59 -16.79 -3.96
N ASN A 104 -1.06 -17.50 -2.96
CA ASN A 104 -1.61 -18.77 -2.46
C ASN A 104 -2.67 -18.55 -1.37
#